data_AF-A0A2N5GVJ7-F1
#
_entry.id   AF-A0A2N5GVJ7-F1
#
_cell.length_a   1.000
_cell.length_b   1.000
_cell.length_c   1.000
_cell.angle_alpha   90.00
_cell.angle_beta   90.00
_cell.angle_gamma   90.00
#
_symmetry.space_group_name_H-M   'P 1'
#
loop_
_entity.id
_entity.type
_entity.pdbx_description
1 polymer ?
#
loop_
_entity_poly.entity_id
_entity_poly.type
_entity_poly.pdbx_seq_one_letter_code
_entity_poly.pdbx_strand_id
1 'polypeptide(L)'
;MNLADFRHRITIQKLEEGSTNENGFPVDDSSNWKDVMTVWAATETLGDKTSNYEFYEAATTMAKNTLTFIIRYKPDLNSDMRIVFKERDFEIVSMINENEENRLLLIVGREVV
;
A
#
# COMPACT_ATOMS: atom_id res chain seq x y z
N MET A 1 9.27 -3.94 -16.72
CA MET A 1 8.85 -2.68 -16.08
C MET A 1 9.78 -1.57 -16.56
N ASN A 2 9.27 -0.52 -17.19
CA ASN A 2 10.04 0.66 -17.60
C ASN A 2 9.86 1.78 -16.55
N LEU A 3 10.78 2.75 -16.50
CA LEU A 3 10.64 3.91 -15.59
C LEU A 3 9.34 4.71 -15.82
N ALA A 4 8.78 4.65 -17.03
CA ALA A 4 7.54 5.33 -17.40
C ALA A 4 6.27 4.70 -16.78
N ASP A 5 6.39 3.55 -16.12
CA ASP A 5 5.24 2.86 -15.48
C ASP A 5 4.92 3.46 -14.09
N PHE A 6 5.89 4.13 -13.45
CA PHE A 6 5.70 4.80 -12.15
C PHE A 6 5.01 6.17 -12.29
N ARG A 7 3.73 6.16 -12.66
CA ARG A 7 2.97 7.39 -12.98
C ARG A 7 2.24 8.00 -11.78
N HIS A 8 2.17 7.26 -10.68
CA HIS A 8 1.34 7.63 -9.53
C HIS A 8 2.21 7.97 -8.33
N ARG A 9 1.83 8.99 -7.58
CA ARG A 9 2.43 9.29 -6.28
C ARG A 9 1.58 8.66 -5.19
N ILE A 10 2.22 7.91 -4.31
CA ILE A 10 1.60 7.33 -3.12
C ILE A 10 2.32 7.85 -1.88
N THR A 11 1.55 8.10 -0.82
CA THR A 11 2.10 8.48 0.48
C THR A 11 2.00 7.28 1.40
N ILE A 12 3.10 6.99 2.08
CA ILE A 12 3.18 5.88 3.03
C ILE A 12 3.12 6.48 4.41
N GLN A 13 2.18 5.99 5.20
CA GLN A 13 1.95 6.41 6.56
C GLN A 13 2.28 5.28 7.52
N LYS A 14 2.89 5.63 8.65
CA LYS A 14 3.17 4.72 9.74
C LYS A 14 2.38 5.17 10.96
N LEU A 15 1.87 4.20 11.70
CA LEU A 15 1.29 4.43 13.01
C LEU A 15 2.41 4.83 13.98
N GLU A 16 2.34 6.03 14.55
CA GLU A 16 3.19 6.39 15.70
C GLU A 16 2.54 5.87 16.98
N GLU A 17 2.95 4.69 17.44
CA GLU A 17 2.49 4.18 18.73
C GLU A 17 2.99 5.09 19.86
N GLY A 18 2.07 5.58 20.70
CA GLY A 18 2.41 6.32 21.91
C GLY A 18 2.66 7.82 21.76
N SER A 19 2.11 8.51 20.75
CA SER A 19 2.02 9.97 20.86
C SER A 19 1.13 10.34 22.03
N THR A 20 1.74 11.04 22.97
CA THR A 20 1.05 11.74 24.04
C THR A 20 0.72 13.13 23.52
N ASN A 21 -0.52 13.57 23.67
CA ASN A 21 -0.84 14.97 23.41
C ASN A 21 -0.08 15.86 24.42
N GLU A 22 -0.10 17.19 24.21
CA GLU A 22 0.48 18.17 25.14
C GLU A 22 -0.04 18.04 26.59
N ASN A 23 -1.13 17.31 26.79
CA ASN A 23 -1.75 17.02 28.08
C ASN A 23 -1.39 15.64 28.68
N GLY A 24 -0.49 14.87 28.05
CA GLY A 24 -0.04 13.57 28.57
C GLY A 24 -1.06 12.43 28.45
N PHE A 25 -2.13 12.60 27.67
CA PHE A 25 -3.06 11.51 27.36
C PHE A 25 -2.61 10.77 26.09
N PRO A 26 -2.74 9.44 26.04
CA PRO A 26 -2.54 8.69 24.80
C PRO A 26 -3.55 9.21 23.78
N VAL A 27 -3.06 9.71 22.65
CA VAL A 27 -3.92 10.03 21.51
C VAL A 27 -4.44 8.69 20.98
N ASP A 28 -5.74 8.61 20.70
CA ASP A 28 -6.35 7.40 20.15
C ASP A 28 -5.55 6.93 18.92
N ASP A 29 -4.98 5.72 18.98
CA ASP A 29 -4.09 5.16 17.96
C ASP A 29 -4.72 5.24 16.56
N SER A 30 -6.05 5.23 16.46
CA SER A 30 -6.78 5.35 15.20
C SER A 30 -6.49 6.64 14.42
N SER A 31 -6.03 7.71 15.08
CA SER A 31 -5.76 9.01 14.44
C SER A 31 -4.27 9.35 14.28
N ASN A 32 -3.35 8.51 14.75
CA ASN A 32 -1.94 8.86 14.80
C ASN A 32 -1.10 8.33 13.62
N TRP A 33 -1.66 8.45 12.42
CA TRP A 33 -0.97 8.11 11.18
C TRP A 33 -0.15 9.28 10.69
N LYS A 34 1.17 9.09 10.57
CA LYS A 34 2.09 10.12 10.10
C LYS A 34 2.68 9.77 8.75
N ASP A 35 2.73 10.77 7.88
CA ASP A 35 3.38 10.68 6.58
C ASP A 35 4.88 10.42 6.77
N VAL A 36 5.33 9.23 6.41
CA VAL A 36 6.74 8.85 6.48
C VAL A 36 7.46 9.26 5.20
N MET A 37 6.85 8.93 4.05
CA MET A 37 7.44 9.23 2.76
C MET A 37 6.41 9.24 1.63
N THR A 38 6.69 10.03 0.59
CA THR A 38 5.96 9.94 -0.67
C THR A 38 6.86 9.35 -1.74
N VAL A 39 6.39 8.30 -2.43
CA VAL A 39 7.13 7.61 -3.48
C VAL A 39 6.32 7.52 -4.77
N TRP A 40 7.02 7.31 -5.88
CA TRP A 40 6.39 6.97 -7.15
C TRP A 40 6.09 5.47 -7.20
N ALA A 41 4.86 5.15 -7.58
CA ALA A 41 4.34 3.81 -7.73
C ALA A 41 3.71 3.63 -9.11
N ALA A 42 3.77 2.40 -9.62
CA ALA A 42 2.81 1.95 -10.62
C ALA A 42 1.64 1.28 -9.87
N THR A 43 0.42 1.50 -10.32
CA THR A 43 -0.77 0.87 -9.71
C THR A 43 -1.39 -0.07 -10.71
N GLU A 44 -1.61 -1.31 -10.30
CA GLU A 44 -2.29 -2.32 -11.09
C GLU A 44 -3.43 -2.89 -10.27
N THR A 45 -4.64 -2.85 -10.82
CA THR A 45 -5.76 -3.55 -10.21
C THR A 45 -5.50 -5.04 -10.35
N LEU A 46 -5.87 -5.87 -9.37
CA LEU A 46 -5.80 -7.34 -9.50
C LEU A 46 -6.55 -7.86 -10.75
N GLY A 47 -7.45 -7.04 -11.30
CA GLY A 47 -8.11 -7.16 -12.60
C GLY A 47 -7.20 -7.23 -13.83
N ASP A 48 -6.06 -6.53 -13.80
CA ASP A 48 -5.36 -6.10 -15.01
C ASP A 48 -4.15 -7.02 -15.34
N LYS A 49 -3.53 -7.61 -14.32
CA LYS A 49 -2.37 -8.51 -14.46
C LYS A 49 -2.71 -9.97 -14.25
N THR A 50 -3.60 -10.50 -15.09
CA THR A 50 -3.48 -11.89 -15.57
C THR A 50 -4.53 -12.13 -16.65
N SER A 51 -4.04 -12.31 -17.87
CA SER A 51 -4.65 -13.20 -18.84
C SER A 51 -4.76 -14.60 -18.22
N ASN A 52 -5.78 -14.81 -17.40
CA ASN A 52 -6.44 -16.08 -17.12
C ASN A 52 -7.70 -15.74 -16.34
N TYR A 53 -8.75 -15.62 -17.13
CA TYR A 53 -10.17 -15.52 -16.80
C TYR A 53 -10.68 -16.74 -15.99
N GLU A 54 -9.92 -17.28 -15.03
CA GLU A 54 -10.26 -18.59 -14.43
C GLU A 54 -10.48 -18.56 -12.91
N PHE A 55 -10.46 -17.38 -12.27
CA PHE A 55 -10.72 -17.25 -10.83
C PHE A 55 -11.80 -16.22 -10.45
N TYR A 56 -12.55 -15.69 -11.43
CA TYR A 56 -13.36 -14.47 -11.23
C TYR A 56 -14.76 -14.64 -10.61
N GLU A 57 -15.30 -15.86 -10.48
CA GLU A 57 -16.68 -16.00 -10.00
C GLU A 57 -16.83 -15.85 -8.47
N ALA A 58 -15.81 -16.16 -7.67
CA ALA A 58 -15.90 -16.11 -6.20
C ALA A 58 -15.29 -14.84 -5.55
N ALA A 59 -14.47 -14.07 -6.27
CA ALA A 59 -13.65 -12.99 -5.71
C ALA A 59 -14.11 -11.56 -6.08
N THR A 60 -15.28 -11.40 -6.71
CA THR A 60 -15.73 -10.12 -7.30
C THR A 60 -15.82 -8.97 -6.29
N THR A 61 -16.13 -9.22 -5.01
CA THR A 61 -16.21 -8.17 -3.99
C THR A 61 -14.84 -7.77 -3.44
N MET A 62 -13.96 -8.75 -3.17
CA MET A 62 -12.63 -8.49 -2.63
C MET A 62 -11.67 -7.91 -3.68
N ALA A 63 -11.79 -8.35 -4.93
CA ALA A 63 -10.96 -7.87 -6.04
C ALA A 63 -11.23 -6.39 -6.41
N LYS A 64 -12.45 -5.88 -6.18
CA LYS A 64 -12.82 -4.49 -6.49
C LYS A 64 -12.08 -3.45 -5.63
N ASN A 65 -11.79 -3.80 -4.38
CA ASN A 65 -11.22 -2.87 -3.40
C ASN A 65 -9.72 -3.11 -3.18
N THR A 66 -9.08 -3.94 -4.00
CA THR A 66 -7.67 -4.29 -3.83
C THR A 66 -6.84 -3.79 -5.01
N LEU A 67 -5.73 -3.09 -4.70
CA LEU A 67 -4.78 -2.55 -5.66
C LEU A 67 -3.38 -3.06 -5.37
N THR A 68 -2.65 -3.40 -6.43
CA THR A 68 -1.23 -3.72 -6.36
C THR A 68 -0.42 -2.47 -6.68
N PHE A 69 0.37 -2.01 -5.72
CA PHE A 69 1.32 -0.91 -5.84
C PHE A 69 2.71 -1.46 -6.08
N ILE A 70 3.28 -1.18 -7.24
CA ILE A 70 4.66 -1.56 -7.55
C ILE A 70 5.52 -0.33 -7.34
N ILE A 71 6.47 -0.44 -6.40
CA ILE A 71 7.43 0.61 -6.07
C ILE A 71 8.85 0.08 -6.19
N ARG A 72 9.83 1.00 -6.12
CA ARG A 72 11.22 0.59 -5.89
C ARG A 72 11.36 0.00 -4.50
N TYR A 73 12.25 -0.98 -4.36
CA TYR A 73 12.54 -1.60 -3.07
C TYR A 73 12.95 -0.54 -2.04
N LYS A 74 12.30 -0.59 -0.88
CA LYS A 74 12.59 0.25 0.28
C LYS A 74 12.63 -0.67 1.51
N PRO A 75 13.77 -0.77 2.21
CA PRO A 75 13.87 -1.62 3.39
C PRO A 75 13.04 -1.10 4.57
N ASP A 76 12.68 0.18 4.57
CA ASP A 76 11.92 0.82 5.65
C ASP A 76 10.40 0.56 5.60
N LEU A 77 9.92 -0.35 4.74
CA LEU A 77 8.49 -0.64 4.59
C LEU A 77 8.07 -1.90 5.31
N ASN A 78 7.03 -1.76 6.12
CA ASN A 78 6.50 -2.80 6.98
C ASN A 78 5.00 -2.98 6.74
N SER A 79 4.46 -4.15 7.08
CA SER A 79 3.02 -4.45 6.92
C SER A 79 2.12 -3.60 7.83
N ASP A 80 2.65 -3.06 8.94
CA ASP A 80 1.94 -2.14 9.84
C ASP A 80 1.74 -0.73 9.27
N MET A 81 2.24 -0.47 8.07
CA MET A 81 2.06 0.79 7.37
C MET A 81 0.79 0.77 6.52
N ARG A 82 0.28 1.97 6.21
CA ARG A 82 -0.79 2.15 5.23
C ARG A 82 -0.36 3.04 4.09
N ILE A 83 -1.01 2.87 2.95
CA ILE A 83 -0.75 3.62 1.73
C ILE A 83 -1.93 4.55 1.47
N VAL A 84 -1.67 5.84 1.33
CA VAL A 84 -2.64 6.83 0.91
C VAL A 84 -2.45 7.11 -0.57
N PHE A 85 -3.51 6.86 -1.36
CA PHE A 85 -3.52 7.10 -2.79
C PHE A 85 -4.84 7.73 -3.23
N LYS A 86 -4.77 8.94 -3.82
CA LYS A 86 -5.94 9.71 -4.28
C LYS A 86 -7.02 9.86 -3.19
N GLU A 87 -6.62 10.26 -1.98
CA GLU A 87 -7.53 10.46 -0.83
C GLU A 87 -8.21 9.17 -0.35
N ARG A 88 -7.71 8.00 -0.75
CA ARG A 88 -8.16 6.68 -0.28
C ARG A 88 -7.05 6.01 0.51
N ASP A 89 -7.43 5.41 1.63
CA ASP A 89 -6.51 4.70 2.51
C ASP A 89 -6.50 3.21 2.17
N PHE A 90 -5.31 2.65 1.99
CA PHE A 90 -5.08 1.25 1.69
C PHE A 90 -4.24 0.61 2.79
N GLU A 91 -4.78 -0.43 3.41
CA GLU A 91 -4.06 -1.30 4.32
C GLU A 91 -3.17 -2.25 3.52
N ILE A 92 -1.92 -2.44 3.95
CA ILE A 92 -1.00 -3.37 3.31
C ILE A 92 -1.37 -4.80 3.70
N VAL A 93 -1.85 -5.58 2.73
CA VAL A 93 -2.21 -6.99 2.91
C VAL A 93 -1.01 -7.89 2.67
N SER A 94 -0.19 -7.56 1.67
CA SER A 94 0.97 -8.37 1.31
C SER A 94 2.07 -7.52 0.66
N MET A 95 3.32 -7.90 0.87
CA MET A 95 4.48 -7.33 0.22
C MET A 95 5.36 -8.44 -0.34
N ILE A 96 5.71 -8.33 -1.62
CA ILE A 96 6.47 -9.33 -2.35
C ILE A 96 7.68 -8.63 -2.98
N ASN A 97 8.87 -9.08 -2.61
CA ASN A 97 10.13 -8.67 -3.25
C ASN A 97 10.39 -9.62 -4.41
N GLU A 98 10.21 -9.14 -5.65
CA GLU A 98 10.39 -9.97 -6.84
C GLU A 98 11.87 -10.40 -6.96
N ASN A 99 12.12 -11.71 -6.80
CA ASN A 99 13.43 -12.36 -6.91
C ASN A 99 14.51 -11.98 -5.87
N GLU A 100 14.15 -11.30 -4.76
CA GLU A 100 15.10 -10.76 -3.76
C GLU A 100 16.23 -9.89 -4.36
N GLU A 101 16.10 -9.45 -5.62
CA GLU A 101 17.09 -8.62 -6.30
C GLU A 101 17.11 -7.18 -5.76
N ASN A 102 16.21 -6.84 -4.82
CA ASN A 102 16.05 -5.52 -4.22
C ASN A 102 15.82 -4.41 -5.26
N ARG A 103 15.12 -4.76 -6.34
CA ARG A 103 14.79 -3.84 -7.43
C ARG A 103 13.40 -3.25 -7.26
N LEU A 104 12.40 -4.12 -7.11
CA LEU A 104 11.00 -3.76 -7.07
C LEU A 104 10.31 -4.46 -5.89
N LEU A 105 9.40 -3.73 -5.25
CA LEU A 105 8.53 -4.26 -4.22
C LEU A 105 7.09 -4.14 -4.72
N LEU A 106 6.39 -5.27 -4.76
CA LEU A 106 4.98 -5.35 -5.09
C LEU A 106 4.21 -5.38 -3.78
N ILE A 107 3.36 -4.38 -3.58
CA ILE A 107 2.56 -4.23 -2.38
C ILE A 107 1.10 -4.40 -2.76
N VAL A 108 0.43 -5.39 -2.20
CA VAL A 108 -1.01 -5.57 -2.35
C VAL A 108 -1.69 -4.81 -1.22
N GLY A 109 -2.40 -3.75 -1.56
CA GLY A 109 -3.14 -2.90 -0.64
C GLY A 109 -4.64 -3.09 -0.79
N ARG A 110 -5.35 -3.22 0.32
CA ARG A 110 -6.82 -3.26 0.36
C ARG A 110 -7.35 -1.95 0.89
N GLU A 111 -8.29 -1.36 0.15
CA GLU A 111 -8.94 -0.12 0.57
C GLU A 111 -9.75 -0.34 1.86
N VAL A 112 -9.60 0.59 2.79
CA VAL A 112 -10.40 0.68 4.02
C VAL A 112 -11.49 1.72 3.77
N VAL A 113 -12.75 1.30 3.78
CA VAL A 113 -13.96 2.13 3.59
C VAL A 113 -14.72 2.23 4.90
#